data_AF-A0A0W7W9Z9-F1
#
_entry.id   AF-A0A0W7W9Z9-F1
#
_cell.length_a   1.000
_cell.length_b   1.000
_cell.length_c   1.000
_cell.angle_alpha   90.00
_cell.angle_beta   90.00
_cell.angle_gamma   90.00
#
_symmetry.space_group_name_H-M   'P 1'
#
loop_
_entity.id
_entity.type
_entity.pdbx_description
1 polymer ?
#
loop_
_entity_poly.entity_id
_entity_poly.type
_entity_poly.pdbx_seq_one_letter_code
_entity_poly.pdbx_strand_id
1 'polypeptide(L)' 'GRELRDAQKEIASVERKIARMQGDIKKGREGLATLDQGDYQLLNAEMAKITALEASVDELELRWLELSELLN' A
#
# COMPACT_ATOMS: atom_id res chain seq x y z
N GLY A 1 15.98 13.09 -20.41
CA GLY A 1 17.36 12.60 -20.19
C GLY A 1 17.35 11.20 -19.58
N ARG A 2 18.50 10.68 -19.13
CA ARG A 2 18.57 9.41 -18.38
C ARG A 2 17.74 9.50 -17.08
N GLU A 3 17.93 10.59 -16.34
CA GLU A 3 17.19 10.91 -15.11
C GLU A 3 15.67 10.90 -15.30
N LEU A 4 15.16 11.54 -16.37
CA LEU A 4 13.73 11.52 -16.71
C LEU A 4 13.18 10.09 -16.87
N ARG A 5 13.92 9.21 -17.55
CA ARG A 5 13.49 7.82 -17.77
C ARG A 5 13.55 7.00 -16.49
N ASP A 6 14.51 7.30 -15.61
CA ASP A 6 14.67 6.61 -14.34
C ASP A 6 13.54 7.02 -13.37
N ALA A 7 13.20 8.32 -13.31
CA ALA A 7 12.03 8.82 -12.57
C ALA A 7 10.71 8.22 -13.08
N GLN A 8 10.50 8.14 -14.41
CA GLN A 8 9.32 7.48 -14.99
C GLN A 8 9.21 6.00 -14.62
N LYS A 9 10.33 5.26 -14.58
CA LYS A 9 10.35 3.87 -14.14
C LYS A 9 10.03 3.73 -12.66
N GLU A 10 10.53 4.66 -11.84
CA GLU A 10 10.28 4.67 -10.41
C GLU A 10 8.79 4.90 -10.13
N ILE A 11 8.15 5.88 -10.77
CA ILE A 11 6.70 6.09 -10.69
C ILE A 11 5.93 4.82 -11.04
N ALA A 12 6.21 4.22 -12.19
CA ALA A 12 5.52 2.99 -12.62
C ALA A 12 5.73 1.83 -11.62
N SER A 13 6.88 1.78 -10.95
CA SER A 13 7.17 0.80 -9.91
C SER A 13 6.36 1.06 -8.64
N VAL A 14 6.29 2.32 -8.21
CA VAL A 14 5.51 2.76 -7.05
C VAL A 14 4.02 2.49 -7.26
N GLU A 15 3.46 2.85 -8.41
CA GLU A 15 2.06 2.60 -8.77
C GLU A 15 1.70 1.11 -8.68
N ARG A 16 2.56 0.23 -9.22
CA ARG A 16 2.34 -1.23 -9.13
C ARG A 16 2.37 -1.73 -7.70
N LYS A 17 3.23 -1.17 -6.84
CA LYS A 17 3.29 -1.54 -5.42
C LYS A 17 2.04 -1.09 -4.68
N ILE A 18 1.61 0.16 -4.87
CA ILE A 18 0.38 0.71 -4.29
C ILE A 18 -0.81 -0.17 -4.67
N ALA A 19 -1.00 -0.45 -5.97
CA ALA A 19 -2.13 -1.27 -6.43
C ALA A 19 -2.14 -2.68 -5.81
N ARG A 20 -0.95 -3.29 -5.66
CA ARG A 20 -0.82 -4.60 -5.00
C ARG A 20 -1.22 -4.52 -3.53
N MET A 21 -0.68 -3.55 -2.79
CA MET A 21 -0.92 -3.40 -1.35
C MET A 21 -2.37 -3.03 -1.05
N GLN A 22 -2.99 -2.17 -1.86
CA GLN A 22 -4.43 -1.90 -1.80
C GLN A 22 -5.26 -3.18 -2.02
N GLY A 23 -4.85 -4.05 -2.94
CA GLY A 23 -5.47 -5.37 -3.12
C GLY A 23 -5.32 -6.28 -1.89
N ASP A 24 -4.16 -6.27 -1.25
CA ASP A 24 -3.91 -7.05 -0.04
C ASP A 24 -4.69 -6.50 1.18
N ILE A 25 -4.80 -5.17 1.32
CA ILE A 25 -5.65 -4.48 2.31
C ILE A 25 -7.12 -4.88 2.12
N LYS A 26 -7.62 -4.83 0.89
CA LYS A 26 -9.01 -5.22 0.59
C LYS A 26 -9.28 -6.66 0.99
N LYS A 27 -8.40 -7.59 0.61
CA LYS A 27 -8.52 -9.00 0.99
C LYS A 27 -8.46 -9.21 2.51
N GLY A 28 -7.56 -8.51 3.19
CA GLY A 28 -7.47 -8.55 4.66
C GLY A 28 -8.78 -8.11 5.31
N ARG A 29 -9.30 -6.95 4.89
CA ARG A 29 -10.57 -6.40 5.40
C ARG A 29 -11.76 -7.34 5.12
N GLU A 30 -11.84 -7.92 3.93
CA GLU A 30 -12.87 -8.91 3.59
C GLU A 30 -12.73 -10.20 4.42
N GLY A 31 -11.49 -10.61 4.72
CA GLY A 31 -11.18 -11.79 5.53
C GLY A 31 -11.56 -11.65 7.01
N LEU A 32 -11.60 -10.43 7.57
CA LEU A 32 -11.96 -10.24 8.98
C LEU A 32 -13.33 -10.81 9.33
N ALA A 33 -14.30 -10.72 8.42
CA ALA A 33 -15.65 -11.21 8.63
C ALA A 33 -15.72 -12.75 8.74
N THR A 34 -14.69 -13.47 8.29
CA THR A 34 -14.63 -14.94 8.34
C THR A 34 -13.89 -15.47 9.57
N LEU A 35 -13.21 -14.59 10.33
CA LEU A 35 -12.51 -14.95 11.55
C LEU A 35 -13.49 -15.19 12.71
N ASP A 36 -13.04 -15.90 13.74
CA ASP A 36 -13.79 -16.01 14.99
C ASP A 36 -13.90 -14.62 15.64
N GLN A 37 -15.13 -14.13 15.78
CA GLN A 37 -15.41 -12.80 16.33
C GLN A 37 -15.25 -12.74 17.86
N GLY A 38 -15.09 -13.90 18.53
CA GLY A 38 -14.71 -13.99 19.94
C GLY A 38 -13.20 -13.94 20.17
N ASP A 39 -12.39 -14.17 19.13
CA ASP A 39 -10.92 -14.13 19.23
C ASP A 39 -10.39 -12.72 18.94
N TYR A 40 -10.48 -11.87 19.96
CA TYR A 40 -9.99 -10.49 19.88
C TYR A 40 -8.48 -10.40 19.62
N GLN A 41 -7.70 -11.40 20.00
CA GLN A 41 -6.25 -11.41 19.78
C GLN A 41 -5.95 -11.58 18.30
N LEU A 42 -6.62 -12.54 17.66
CA LEU A 42 -6.52 -12.75 16.21
C LEU A 42 -7.03 -11.55 15.42
N LEU A 43 -8.20 -11.01 15.78
CA LEU A 43 -8.77 -9.82 15.12
C LEU A 43 -7.84 -8.61 15.22
N ASN A 44 -7.29 -8.34 16.40
CA ASN A 44 -6.34 -7.23 16.58
C ASN A 44 -5.05 -7.44 15.77
N ALA A 45 -4.55 -8.68 15.70
CA ALA A 45 -3.37 -8.99 14.90
C ALA A 45 -3.61 -8.77 13.40
N GLU A 46 -4.77 -9.17 12.87
CA GLU A 46 -5.11 -8.92 11.46
C GLU A 46 -5.35 -7.43 11.18
N MET A 47 -6.00 -6.70 12.10
CA MET A 47 -6.14 -5.26 11.96
C MET A 47 -4.80 -4.53 11.99
N ALA A 48 -3.87 -4.94 12.87
CA ALA A 48 -2.53 -4.34 12.91
C ALA A 48 -1.78 -4.54 11.58
N LYS A 49 -1.93 -5.71 10.94
CA LYS A 49 -1.35 -5.97 9.61
C LYS A 49 -1.97 -5.06 8.54
N ILE A 50 -3.29 -4.90 8.55
CA ILE A 50 -4.01 -4.01 7.62
C ILE A 50 -3.52 -2.57 7.78
N THR A 51 -3.46 -2.07 9.02
CA THR A 51 -2.98 -0.71 9.31
C THR A 51 -1.52 -0.51 8.89
N ALA A 52 -0.65 -1.51 9.07
CA ALA A 52 0.73 -1.42 8.61
C ALA A 52 0.84 -1.34 7.06
N LEU A 53 -0.03 -2.07 6.34
CA LEU A 53 -0.12 -1.97 4.89
C LEU A 53 -0.64 -0.60 4.45
N GLU A 54 -1.64 -0.05 5.14
CA GLU A 54 -2.19 1.28 4.87
C GLU A 54 -1.11 2.36 5.04
N ALA A 55 -0.37 2.34 6.15
CA ALA A 55 0.73 3.27 6.37
C ALA A 55 1.81 3.16 5.27
N SER A 56 2.10 1.95 4.81
CA SER A 56 3.04 1.74 3.71
C SER A 56 2.52 2.28 2.37
N VAL A 57 1.21 2.23 2.13
CA VAL A 57 0.59 2.85 0.96
C VAL A 57 0.72 4.36 1.04
N ASP A 58 0.44 4.97 2.19
CA ASP A 58 0.56 6.42 2.38
C ASP A 58 2.00 6.92 2.11
N GLU A 59 3.02 6.19 2.58
CA GLU A 59 4.43 6.49 2.29
C GLU A 59 4.76 6.40 0.80
N LEU A 60 4.21 5.40 0.10
CA LEU A 60 4.38 5.24 -1.35
C LEU A 60 3.65 6.32 -2.14
N GLU A 61 2.48 6.76 -1.68
CA GLU A 61 1.72 7.85 -2.28
C GLU A 61 2.47 9.19 -2.16
N LEU A 62 3.08 9.45 -1.00
CA LEU A 62 3.96 10.60 -0.83
C LEU A 62 5.15 10.54 -1.79
N ARG A 63 5.81 9.38 -1.91
CA ARG A 63 6.91 9.20 -2.86
C ARG A 63 6.47 9.39 -4.31
N TRP A 64 5.28 8.89 -4.66
CA TRP A 64 4.70 9.08 -5.98
C TRP A 64 4.47 10.55 -6.30
N LEU A 65 3.98 11.33 -5.32
CA LEU A 65 3.79 12.77 -5.46
C LEU A 65 5.11 13.49 -5.71
N GLU A 66 6.14 13.23 -4.89
CA GLU A 66 7.48 13.81 -5.07
C GLU A 66 8.05 13.52 -6.47
N LEU A 67 7.94 12.28 -6.93
CA LEU A 67 8.43 11.88 -8.26
C LEU A 67 7.63 12.54 -9.39
N SER A 68 6.32 12.71 -9.21
CA SER A 68 5.46 13.36 -10.19
C SER A 68 5.77 14.85 -10.31
N GLU A 69 6.09 15.51 -9.19
CA GLU A 69 6.56 16.91 -9.18
C GLU A 69 7.89 17.09 -9.90
N LEU A 70 8.80 16.11 -9.84
CA LEU A 70 10.06 16.14 -10.60
C LEU A 70 9.89 15.98 -12.12
N LEU A 71 8.74 15.48 -12.57
CA LEU A 71 8.43 15.27 -13.98
C LEU A 71 7.59 16.39 -14.62
N ASN A 72 6.97 17.25 -13.79
CA ASN A 72 6.25 18.46 -14.22
C ASN A 72 7.21 19.59 -14.61
#